data_AF-A0A1Z9M3V1-F1
#
_entry.id   AF-A0A1Z9M3V1-F1
#
_cell.length_a   1.000
_cell.length_b   1.000
_cell.length_c   1.000
_cell.angle_alpha   90.00
_cell.angle_beta   90.00
_cell.angle_gamma   90.00
#
_symmetry.space_group_name_H-M   'P 1'
#
loop_
_entity.id
_entity.type
_entity.pdbx_description
1 polymer ?
#
loop_
_entity_poly.entity_id
_entity_poly.type
_entity_poly.pdbx_seq_one_letter_code
_entity_poly.pdbx_strand_id
1 'polypeptide(L)' 'MKPTIITLLYLTFGGDLKQDSFEIFTSCGTWFNTNVVVHEKRKKTFMSNHYYHTYKGKKVIGYICGGDEPQ' A
#
# COMPACT_ATOMS: atom_id res chain seq x y z
N MET A 1 8.72 6.22 19.48
CA MET A 1 8.35 5.04 18.66
C MET A 1 9.59 4.59 17.92
N LYS A 2 9.81 3.28 17.80
CA LYS A 2 10.93 2.75 17.01
C LYS A 2 10.63 2.99 15.52
N PRO A 3 11.62 3.37 14.70
CA PRO A 3 11.44 3.42 13.25
C PRO A 3 11.14 2.01 12.73
N THR A 4 10.17 1.91 11.82
CA THR A 4 9.80 0.67 11.13
C THR A 4 9.88 0.93 9.64
N ILE A 5 10.29 -0.07 8.87
CA ILE A 5 10.32 0.04 7.41
C ILE A 5 8.99 -0.50 6.88
N ILE A 6 8.29 0.31 6.10
CA ILE A 6 7.15 -0.14 5.30
C ILE A 6 7.56 -0.25 3.85
N THR A 7 7.33 -1.41 3.25
CA THR A 7 7.54 -1.66 1.81
C THR A 7 6.18 -1.74 1.13
N LEU A 8 5.88 -0.78 0.26
CA LEU A 8 4.67 -0.79 -0.56
C LEU A 8 4.89 -1.58 -1.84
N LEU A 9 3.92 -2.44 -2.16
CA LEU A 9 3.90 -3.22 -3.39
C LEU A 9 2.98 -2.56 -4.42
N TYR A 10 3.49 -2.29 -5.61
CA TYR A 10 2.75 -1.67 -6.71
C TYR A 10 2.63 -2.58 -7.90
N LEU A 11 1.45 -2.56 -8.54
CA LEU A 11 1.25 -3.16 -9.85
C LEU A 11 1.48 -2.11 -10.93
N THR A 12 2.46 -2.32 -11.80
CA THR A 12 2.68 -1.47 -12.96
C THR A 12 1.78 -1.88 -14.13
N PHE A 13 1.65 -1.00 -15.13
CA PHE A 13 0.79 -1.23 -16.30
C PHE A 13 1.24 -2.41 -17.18
N GLY A 14 2.47 -2.92 -16.98
CA GLY A 14 3.02 -4.10 -17.67
C GLY A 14 2.89 -5.41 -16.89
N GLY A 15 2.28 -5.41 -15.71
CA GLY A 15 2.18 -6.60 -14.85
C GLY A 15 3.38 -6.79 -13.90
N ASP A 16 4.41 -5.95 -14.00
CA ASP A 16 5.55 -6.02 -13.09
C ASP A 16 5.18 -5.49 -11.70
N LEU A 17 5.69 -6.18 -10.69
CA LEU A 17 5.63 -5.81 -9.29
C LEU A 17 6.80 -4.88 -8.95
N LYS A 18 6.50 -3.66 -8.53
CA LYS A 18 7.49 -2.73 -7.98
C LYS A 18 7.34 -2.63 -6.48
N GLN A 19 8.45 -2.42 -5.79
CA GLN A 19 8.51 -2.28 -4.35
C GLN A 19 9.17 -0.95 -4.02
N ASP A 20 8.54 -0.11 -3.19
CA ASP A 20 9.18 1.08 -2.62
C ASP A 20 9.17 0.96 -1.09
N SER A 21 10.33 1.07 -0.46
CA SER A 21 10.50 1.00 1.00
C SER A 21 10.71 2.38 1.60
N PHE A 22 10.12 2.62 2.77
CA PHE A 22 10.19 3.88 3.48
C PHE A 22 10.36 3.64 4.97
N GLU A 23 11.12 4.50 5.63
CA GLU A 23 11.14 4.56 7.09
C GLU A 23 9.93 5.34 7.59
N ILE A 24 9.19 4.73 8.52
CA ILE A 24 8.04 5.32 9.17
C ILE A 24 8.21 5.28 10.68
N PHE A 25 7.71 6.29 11.36
CA PHE A 25 7.76 6.39 12.82
C PHE A 25 6.45 5.96 13.49
N THR A 26 5.58 5.28 12.74
CA THR A 26 4.25 4.82 13.17
C THR A 26 4.08 3.34 12.84
N SER A 27 3.00 2.70 13.31
CA SER A 27 2.65 1.35 12.85
C SER A 27 2.34 1.36 11.35
N CYS A 28 2.71 0.31 10.60
CA CYS A 28 2.43 0.26 9.16
C CYS A 28 0.94 0.28 8.86
N GLY A 29 0.11 -0.36 9.70
CA GLY A 29 -1.34 -0.37 9.52
C GLY A 29 -1.93 1.03 9.63
N THR A 30 -1.50 1.81 10.64
CA THR A 30 -1.89 3.22 10.75
C THR A 30 -1.38 4.00 9.54
N TRP A 31 -0.10 3.87 9.21
CA TRP A 31 0.49 4.60 8.10
C TRP A 31 -0.21 4.31 6.78
N PHE A 32 -0.51 3.04 6.48
CA PHE A 32 -1.17 2.60 5.27
C PHE A 32 -2.57 3.20 5.17
N ASN A 33 -3.38 3.10 6.22
CA ASN A 33 -4.74 3.65 6.20
C ASN A 33 -4.78 5.18 6.10
N THR A 34 -3.75 5.87 6.60
CA THR A 34 -3.67 7.35 6.52
C THR A 34 -3.15 7.84 5.16
N ASN A 35 -2.20 7.13 4.56
CA ASN A 35 -1.50 7.62 3.37
C ASN A 35 -2.00 7.00 2.06
N VAL A 36 -2.59 5.81 2.12
CA VAL A 36 -3.05 5.07 0.93
C VAL A 36 -4.54 5.34 0.74
N VAL A 37 -4.87 5.93 -0.40
CA VAL A 37 -6.24 6.31 -0.75
C VAL A 37 -6.99 5.10 -1.26
N VAL A 38 -8.13 4.80 -0.64
CA VAL A 38 -9.05 3.76 -1.10
C VAL A 38 -10.02 4.37 -2.09
N HIS A 39 -10.00 3.90 -3.32
CA HIS A 39 -10.97 4.28 -4.33
C HIS A 39 -11.97 3.14 -4.54
N GLU A 40 -13.25 3.46 -4.47
CA GLU A 40 -14.31 2.55 -4.87
C GLU A 40 -14.41 2.54 -6.40
N LYS A 41 -14.15 1.39 -7.02
CA LYS A 41 -14.44 1.16 -8.43
C LYS A 41 -15.89 0.71 -8.53
N ARG A 42 -16.80 1.68 -8.70
CA ARG A 42 -18.19 1.39 -9.08
C ARG A 42 -18.20 0.62 -10.41
N LYS A 43 -18.41 -0.70 -10.36
CA LYS A 43 -18.71 -1.48 -11.57
C LYS A 43 -20.22 -1.45 -11.83
N LYS A 44 -20.57 -1.32 -13.11
CA LYS A 44 -21.95 -1.39 -13.66
C LYS A 44 -22.59 -2.79 -13.58
N THR A 45 -21.89 -3.81 -13.11
CA THR A 45 -22.36 -5.21 -13.07
C THR A 45 -22.82 -5.59 -11.67
N PHE A 46 -24.15 -5.60 -11.51
CA PHE A 46 -24.97 -6.18 -10.43
C PHE A 46 -24.24 -6.92 -9.29
N MET A 47 -23.83 -6.19 -8.23
CA MET A 47 -23.62 -6.67 -6.85
C MET A 47 -22.19 -6.88 -6.31
N SER A 48 -21.10 -6.47 -6.99
CA SER A 48 -19.77 -6.42 -6.33
C SER A 48 -19.11 -5.04 -6.41
N ASN A 49 -18.83 -4.45 -5.23
CA ASN A 49 -17.99 -3.27 -5.13
C ASN A 49 -16.53 -3.72 -5.11
N HIS A 50 -15.74 -3.25 -6.06
CA HIS A 50 -14.30 -3.50 -6.08
C HIS A 50 -13.59 -2.26 -5.54
N TYR A 51 -12.78 -2.42 -4.51
CA TYR A 51 -11.94 -1.34 -3.99
C TYR A 51 -10.53 -1.49 -4.54
N TYR A 52 -9.87 -0.38 -4.83
CA TYR A 52 -8.44 -0.38 -5.14
C TYR A 52 -7.74 0.70 -4.34
N HIS A 53 -6.50 0.41 -3.97
CA HIS A 53 -5.66 1.27 -3.17
C HIS A 53 -4.71 2.04 -4.09
N THR A 54 -4.55 3.35 -3.86
CA THR A 54 -3.54 4.14 -4.58
C THR A 54 -2.66 4.93 -3.62
N TYR A 55 -1.41 5.11 -4.01
CA TYR A 55 -0.45 5.96 -3.33
C TYR A 55 0.37 6.68 -4.39
N LYS A 56 0.38 8.03 -4.34
CA LYS A 56 1.05 8.89 -5.33
C LYS A 56 0.69 8.53 -6.79
N GLY A 57 -0.57 8.21 -7.06
CA GLY A 57 -1.05 7.83 -8.40
C GLY A 57 -0.67 6.42 -8.86
N LYS A 58 0.11 5.66 -8.08
CA LYS A 58 0.41 4.24 -8.33
C LYS A 58 -0.63 3.36 -7.64
N LYS A 59 -1.04 2.26 -8.29
CA LYS A 59 -1.90 1.25 -7.65
C LYS A 59 -1.10 0.41 -6.67
N VAL A 60 -1.53 0.44 -5.42
CA VAL A 60 -0.95 -0.35 -4.34
C VAL A 60 -1.74 -1.65 -4.26
N ILE A 61 -1.04 -2.78 -4.20
CA ILE A 61 -1.65 -4.10 -4.02
C ILE A 61 -1.52 -4.61 -2.59
N GLY A 62 -0.61 -4.03 -1.80
CA GLY A 62 -0.36 -4.41 -0.42
C GLY A 62 0.87 -3.71 0.14
N TYR A 63 1.19 -4.04 1.38
CA TYR A 63 2.39 -3.57 2.06
C TYR A 63 3.02 -4.71 2.89
N ILE A 64 4.31 -4.60 3.12
CA ILE A 64 5.08 -5.46 4.03
C ILE A 64 5.67 -4.56 5.10
N CYS A 65 5.55 -4.97 6.37
CA CYS A 65 6.32 -4.36 7.46
C CYS A 65 7.60 -5.15 7.66
N GLY A 66 8.74 -4.46 7.64
CA GLY A 66 10.02 -4.97 8.10
C GLY A 66 10.53 -4.09 9.23
N GLY A 67 11.07 -4.67 10.30
CA GLY A 67 11.61 -3.89 11.39
C GLY A 67 11.81 -4.69 12.67
N ASP A 68 12.84 -5.55 12.66
CA ASP A 68 13.62 -5.96 13.84
C ASP A 68 14.93 -6.60 13.33
N GLU A 69 15.69 -5.87 12.49
CA GLU A 69 17.08 -6.24 12.18
C GLU A 69 17.99 -5.23 12.90
N PRO A 70 18.82 -5.67 13.88
CA PRO A 70 19.83 -4.79 14.46
C PRO A 70 20.81 -4.37 13.36
N GLN A 71 21.06 -3.06 13.25
CA GLN A 71 22.22 -2.55 12.51
C GLN A 71 23.51 -2.83 13.28
#